data_AF-A0A945LKX8-F1
#
_entry.id   AF-A0A945LKX8-F1
#
_cell.length_a   1.000
_cell.length_b   1.000
_cell.length_c   1.000
_cell.angle_alpha   90.00
_cell.angle_beta   90.00
_cell.angle_gamma   90.00
#
_symmetry.space_group_name_H-M   'P 1'
#
loop_
_entity.id
_entity.type
_entity.pdbx_description
1 polymer ?
#
loop_
_entity_poly.entity_id
_entity_poly.type
_entity_poly.pdbx_seq_one_letter_code
_entity_poly.pdbx_strand_id
1 'polypeptide(L)' 'MHLKPGGVLVKAGQKVDVGKHIGYSGNTGKSTRAHLHFQVSIPTSGRYAFTTIPIRLRTADGIVSNIQTGDVHRRP' A
#
# COMPACT_ATOMS: atom_id res chain seq x y z
N MET A 1 3.14 -4.19 -7.66
CA MET A 1 3.71 -3.16 -6.76
C MET A 1 4.58 -2.23 -7.59
N HIS A 2 4.45 -0.91 -7.40
CA HIS A 2 4.83 0.10 -8.42
C HIS A 2 5.69 1.23 -7.81
N LEU A 3 6.92 0.92 -7.39
CA LEU A 3 7.86 1.94 -6.90
C LEU A 3 8.73 2.51 -8.04
N LYS A 4 9.36 3.65 -7.81
CA LYS A 4 10.35 4.23 -8.75
C LYS A 4 11.57 3.31 -8.86
N PRO A 5 12.18 3.12 -10.05
CA PRO A 5 13.47 2.43 -10.16
C PRO A 5 14.53 3.07 -9.24
N GLY A 6 15.20 2.25 -8.44
CA GLY A 6 16.14 2.73 -7.41
C GLY A 6 15.48 3.56 -6.29
N GLY A 7 14.15 3.55 -6.17
CA GLY A 7 13.39 4.35 -5.21
C GLY A 7 13.17 3.68 -3.85
N VAL A 8 13.73 2.49 -3.62
CA VAL A 8 13.63 1.78 -2.33
C VAL A 8 14.75 2.29 -1.41
N LEU A 9 14.39 2.73 -0.20
CA LEU A 9 15.33 3.32 0.77
C LEU A 9 15.67 2.38 1.94
N VAL A 10 15.16 1.16 1.90
CA VAL A 10 15.30 0.17 2.98
C VAL A 10 15.78 -1.17 2.42
N LYS A 11 16.28 -2.04 3.30
CA LYS A 11 16.74 -3.40 2.97
C LYS A 11 15.94 -4.47 3.69
N ALA A 12 15.97 -5.70 3.19
CA ALA A 12 15.34 -6.84 3.83
C ALA A 12 15.85 -7.01 5.28
N GLY A 13 14.94 -7.30 6.20
CA GLY A 13 15.22 -7.43 7.64
C GLY A 13 15.36 -6.10 8.40
N GLN A 14 15.33 -4.94 7.72
CA GLN A 14 15.38 -3.64 8.39
C GLN A 14 14.07 -3.34 9.13
N LYS A 15 14.16 -3.06 10.43
CA LYS A 15 13.04 -2.52 11.22
C LYS A 15 12.79 -1.05 10.88
N VAL A 16 11.53 -0.66 10.79
CA VAL A 16 11.09 0.70 10.44
C VAL A 16 10.01 1.15 11.41
N ASP A 17 10.01 2.44 11.72
CA ASP A 17 9.02 3.08 12.57
C ASP A 17 7.93 3.78 11.74
N VAL A 18 6.79 4.04 12.35
CA VAL A 18 5.69 4.79 11.72
C VAL A 18 6.20 6.16 11.26
N GLY A 19 5.84 6.57 10.05
CA GLY A 19 6.28 7.84 9.45
C GLY A 19 7.66 7.78 8.79
N LYS A 20 8.40 6.68 8.92
CA LYS A 20 9.68 6.51 8.23
C LYS A 20 9.48 6.48 6.71
N HIS A 21 10.26 7.28 6.00
CA HIS A 21 10.31 7.26 4.54
C HIS A 21 11.03 5.99 4.06
N ILE A 22 10.28 5.07 3.43
CA ILE A 22 10.80 3.76 2.98
C ILE A 22 11.01 3.66 1.47
N GLY A 23 10.47 4.62 0.71
CA GLY A 23 10.70 4.70 -0.73
C GLY A 23 9.73 5.63 -1.46
N TYR A 24 9.97 5.75 -2.77
CA TYR A 24 9.23 6.64 -3.66
C TYR A 24 8.23 5.85 -4.52
N SER A 25 6.98 6.33 -4.58
CA SER A 25 5.99 5.85 -5.54
C SER A 25 6.50 5.98 -6.97
N GLY A 26 6.11 5.07 -7.84
CA GLY A 26 6.52 5.10 -9.24
C GLY A 26 5.58 4.30 -10.12
N ASN A 27 6.15 3.72 -11.18
CA ASN A 27 5.40 3.10 -12.26
C ASN A 27 6.06 1.81 -12.78
N THR A 28 6.82 1.10 -11.94
CA THR A 28 7.46 -0.16 -12.34
C THR A 28 6.45 -1.31 -12.42
N GLY A 29 6.75 -2.35 -13.21
CA GLY A 29 5.86 -3.48 -13.45
C GLY A 29 4.65 -3.13 -14.31
N LYS A 30 3.56 -3.88 -14.18
CA LYS A 30 2.33 -3.67 -14.95
C LYS A 30 1.51 -2.51 -14.37
N SER A 31 1.83 -1.28 -14.77
CA SER A 31 1.13 -0.05 -14.38
C SER A 31 1.09 0.96 -15.52
N THR A 32 0.04 1.77 -15.57
CA THR A 32 -0.18 2.77 -16.64
C THR A 32 0.33 4.15 -16.26
N ARG A 33 0.31 4.52 -14.98
CA ARG A 33 0.81 5.81 -14.46
C ARG A 33 1.34 5.68 -13.05
N ALA A 34 2.13 6.66 -12.63
CA ALA A 34 2.65 6.70 -11.27
C ALA A 34 1.51 6.72 -10.23
N HIS A 35 1.55 5.78 -9.29
CA HIS A 35 0.61 5.68 -8.18
C HIS A 35 1.21 4.82 -7.06
N LEU A 36 0.62 4.90 -5.87
CA LEU A 36 0.94 4.01 -4.76
C LEU A 36 -0.08 2.87 -4.71
N HIS A 37 0.38 1.63 -4.86
CA HIS A 37 -0.40 0.45 -4.52
C HIS A 37 -0.10 0.07 -3.07
N PHE A 38 -1.13 0.03 -2.22
CA PHE A 38 -1.04 -0.29 -0.80
C PHE A 38 -1.90 -1.52 -0.48
N GLN A 39 -1.32 -2.50 0.19
CA GLN A 39 -1.96 -3.76 0.56
C GLN A 39 -1.60 -4.12 2.00
N VAL A 40 -2.59 -4.61 2.76
CA VAL A 40 -2.41 -5.16 4.10
C VAL A 40 -2.95 -6.58 4.11
N SER A 41 -2.10 -7.56 4.40
CA SER A 41 -2.47 -8.98 4.39
C SER A 41 -1.69 -9.78 5.43
N ILE A 42 -2.28 -10.91 5.83
CA ILE A 42 -1.62 -11.93 6.67
C ILE A 42 -1.30 -13.12 5.77
N PRO A 43 -0.06 -13.65 5.80
CA PRO A 43 0.27 -14.90 5.10
C PRO A 43 -0.54 -16.06 5.69
N THR A 44 -1.04 -16.95 4.84
CA THR A 44 -1.74 -18.19 5.22
C THR A 44 -0.96 -19.41 4.72
N SER A 45 -1.44 -20.62 5.03
CA SER A 45 -0.75 -21.86 4.66
C SER A 45 -0.67 -22.02 3.14
N GLY A 46 0.54 -21.91 2.59
CA GLY A 46 0.82 -22.07 1.16
C GLY A 46 1.75 -20.98 0.63
N ARG A 47 2.50 -21.29 -0.44
CA ARG A 47 3.58 -20.42 -0.96
C ARG A 47 3.13 -19.02 -1.41
N TYR A 48 1.85 -18.84 -1.72
CA TYR A 48 1.27 -17.57 -2.19
C TYR A 48 -0.09 -17.29 -1.57
N ALA A 49 -0.40 -17.97 -0.46
CA ALA A 49 -1.69 -17.83 0.19
C ALA A 49 -1.63 -16.66 1.18
N PHE A 50 -2.56 -15.72 1.06
CA PHE A 50 -2.73 -14.62 1.98
C PHE A 50 -4.20 -14.25 2.11
N THR A 51 -4.57 -13.73 3.28
CA THR A 51 -5.89 -13.11 3.50
C THR A 51 -5.71 -11.61 3.69
N THR A 52 -6.58 -10.82 3.08
CA THR A 52 -6.58 -9.35 3.23
C THR A 52 -7.22 -8.98 4.57
N ILE A 53 -6.63 -8.00 5.26
CA ILE A 53 -7.20 -7.47 6.51
C ILE A 53 -8.01 -6.21 6.19
N PRO A 54 -9.20 -6.01 6.77
CA PRO A 54 -9.92 -4.75 6.70
C PRO A 54 -9.05 -3.58 7.17
N ILE A 55 -9.05 -2.49 6.40
CA ILE A 55 -8.36 -1.25 6.76
C ILE A 55 -9.36 -0.16 7.08
N ARG A 56 -8.91 0.83 7.87
CA ARG A 56 -9.63 2.09 8.10
C ARG A 56 -8.81 3.22 7.50
N LEU A 57 -9.43 4.06 6.67
CA LEU A 57 -8.79 5.23 6.09
C LEU A 57 -9.45 6.49 6.63
N ARG A 58 -8.63 7.46 7.05
CA ARG A 58 -9.08 8.80 7.38
C ARG A 58 -9.12 9.63 6.10
N THR A 59 -10.29 10.12 5.75
CA THR A 59 -10.58 10.87 4.52
C THR A 59 -11.34 12.16 4.87
N ALA A 60 -11.62 13.01 3.88
CA ALA A 60 -12.48 14.17 4.05
C ALA A 60 -13.91 13.80 4.50
N ASP A 61 -14.36 12.58 4.21
CA ASP A 61 -15.68 12.06 4.56
C ASP A 61 -15.70 11.41 5.96
N GLY A 62 -14.60 11.50 6.72
CA GLY A 62 -14.42 10.86 8.01
C GLY A 62 -13.59 9.58 7.94
N ILE A 63 -13.86 8.62 8.82
CA ILE A 63 -13.17 7.31 8.81
C ILE A 63 -14.00 6.32 8.01
N VAL A 64 -13.46 5.82 6.90
CA VAL A 64 -14.10 4.81 6.04
C VAL A 64 -13.45 3.44 6.23
N SER A 65 -14.25 2.37 6.24
CA SER A 65 -13.79 1.00 6.52
C SER A 65 -14.28 -0.08 5.54
N ASN A 66 -15.23 0.24 4.66
CA ASN A 66 -15.82 -0.70 3.69
C ASN A 66 -15.66 -0.16 2.26
N ILE A 67 -14.42 0.10 1.86
CA ILE A 67 -14.09 0.69 0.56
C ILE A 67 -14.36 -0.35 -0.53
N GLN A 68 -15.14 0.03 -1.53
CA GLN A 68 -15.51 -0.79 -2.67
C GLN A 68 -14.83 -0.30 -3.95
N THR A 69 -14.83 -1.17 -4.97
CA THR A 69 -14.38 -0.78 -6.31
C THR A 69 -15.19 0.40 -6.82
N GLY A 70 -14.51 1.47 -7.20
CA GLY A 70 -15.14 2.69 -7.71
C GLY A 70 -15.20 3.83 -6.69
N ASP A 71 -15.01 3.53 -5.41
CA ASP A 71 -14.97 4.57 -4.37
C ASP A 71 -13.80 5.52 -4.58
N VAL A 72 -14.08 6.82 -4.45
CA VAL A 72 -13.09 7.88 -4.51
C VAL A 72 -13.22 8.73 -3.26
N HIS A 73 -12.19 8.69 -2.42
CA HIS A 73 -12.09 9.54 -1.23
C HIS A 73 -10.88 10.46 -1.35
N ARG A 74 -11.00 11.66 -0.78
CA ARG A 74 -9.93 12.65 -0.74
C ARG A 74 -9.30 12.71 0.65
N ARG A 75 -8.09 13.25 0.72
CA ARG A 75 -7.46 13.58 2.01
C ARG A 75 -8.38 14.55 2.80
N PRO A 76 -8.41 14.46 4.13
CA PRO A 76 -9.02 15.49 4.97
C PRO A 76 -8.43 16.88 4.70
#